data_AF-A0AAD4DV17-F1
#
_entry.id   AF-A0AAD4DV17-F1
#
_cell.length_a   1.000
_cell.length_b   1.000
_cell.length_c   1.000
_cell.angle_alpha   90.00
_cell.angle_beta   90.00
_cell.angle_gamma   90.00
#
_symmetry.space_group_name_H-M   'P 1'
#
loop_
_entity.id
_entity.type
_entity.pdbx_description
1 polymer ?
#
loop_
_entity_poly.entity_id
_entity_poly.type
_entity_poly.pdbx_seq_one_letter_code
_entity_poly.pdbx_strand_id
1 'polypeptide(L)'
;MIPCIEKYSRPWNLVIDSPVSVVQCIRERWGPSLEDVIICLFERGIKFKVLLHVWHSPVSRPRTVFQSNWRPPGWEPDKYEYMNYELRRNQLLRLPHVRVVAAQGGIIWRLCKQEIASDIPSGPSRDVQFFADASRHTSHQYIFDTLTEEEIETLCGLYYVGTGIGDQTTILSWWPTPALWSTSGLDVGYWTHSAEKMFQSRLTAIREGQANLRTSRKWKGELSFYKNQTRKFIAAVKMQCITLL
;
A
#
# COMPACT_ATOMS: atom_id res chain seq x y z
N MET A 1 20.38 16.81 31.04
CA MET A 1 19.59 15.56 31.11
C MET A 1 18.13 15.98 31.09
N ILE A 2 17.45 15.90 29.94
CA ILE A 2 16.06 16.35 29.81
C ILE A 2 15.17 15.25 30.42
N PRO A 3 14.24 15.55 31.34
CA PRO A 3 13.43 14.52 31.98
C PRO A 3 12.54 13.83 30.94
N CYS A 4 12.73 12.53 30.75
CA CYS A 4 11.99 11.69 29.80
C CYS A 4 10.69 11.12 30.41
N ILE A 5 10.03 11.82 31.33
CA ILE A 5 8.90 11.26 32.07
C ILE A 5 7.72 12.23 31.98
N GLU A 6 6.63 11.73 31.39
CA GLU A 6 5.36 12.38 30.96
C GLU A 6 5.28 12.94 29.52
N LYS A 7 5.95 12.33 28.54
CA LYS A 7 5.71 12.65 27.11
C LYS A 7 4.56 11.82 26.53
N TYR A 8 3.38 12.43 26.44
CA TYR A 8 2.22 12.01 25.64
C TYR A 8 1.79 10.55 25.85
N SER A 9 0.92 10.30 26.84
CA SER A 9 0.14 9.06 26.94
C SER A 9 -0.72 8.91 25.68
N ARG A 10 -0.21 8.20 24.67
CA ARG A 10 -0.98 7.77 23.51
C ARG A 10 -1.49 6.36 23.80
N PRO A 11 -2.76 6.05 23.47
CA PRO A 11 -3.26 4.68 23.58
C PRO A 11 -2.64 3.74 22.52
N TRP A 12 -1.93 4.31 21.54
CA TRP A 12 -1.37 3.59 20.40
C TRP A 12 0.15 3.70 20.30
N ASN A 13 0.75 2.71 19.63
CA ASN A 13 2.18 2.59 19.36
C ASN A 13 2.46 2.67 17.85
N LEU A 14 3.56 3.31 17.47
CA LEU A 14 4.08 3.28 16.10
C LEU A 14 5.09 2.13 15.96
N VAL A 15 4.91 1.30 14.94
CA VAL A 15 5.84 0.21 14.60
C VAL A 15 6.33 0.37 13.17
N ILE A 16 7.64 0.24 13.01
CA ILE A 16 8.34 0.27 11.72
C ILE A 16 9.11 -1.04 11.61
N ASP A 17 8.68 -1.92 10.70
CA ASP A 17 9.27 -3.27 10.57
C ASP A 17 10.68 -3.23 9.95
N SER A 18 11.01 -2.16 9.20
CA SER A 18 12.29 -2.01 8.48
C SER A 18 13.36 -1.36 9.36
N PRO A 19 14.46 -2.06 9.70
CA PRO A 19 15.56 -1.46 10.47
C PRO A 19 16.22 -0.28 9.75
N VAL A 20 16.30 -0.34 8.42
CA VAL A 20 16.85 0.76 7.60
C VAL A 20 16.01 2.03 7.74
N SER A 21 14.69 1.88 7.75
CA SER A 21 13.76 3.00 7.93
C SER A 21 13.87 3.58 9.34
N VAL A 22 14.03 2.74 10.38
CA VAL A 22 14.27 3.21 11.76
C VAL A 22 15.56 4.04 11.85
N VAL A 23 16.66 3.54 11.28
CA VAL A 23 17.93 4.27 11.25
C VAL A 23 17.79 5.60 10.51
N GLN A 24 17.03 5.63 9.42
CA GLN A 24 16.75 6.87 8.70
C GLN A 24 15.99 7.87 9.57
N CYS A 25 14.94 7.46 10.28
CA CYS A 25 14.20 8.32 11.22
C CYS A 25 15.15 9.00 12.22
N ILE A 26 16.08 8.23 12.79
CA ILE A 26 17.05 8.72 13.79
C ILE A 26 18.05 9.68 13.15
N ARG A 27 18.64 9.33 12.01
CA ARG A 27 19.68 10.14 11.35
C ARG A 27 19.14 11.48 10.86
N GLU A 28 17.94 11.47 10.30
CA GLU A 28 17.26 12.65 9.79
C GLU A 28 16.53 13.44 10.90
N ARG A 29 16.58 12.96 12.15
CA ARG A 29 15.96 13.58 13.32
C ARG A 29 14.46 13.86 13.13
N TRP A 30 13.73 12.91 12.54
CA TRP A 30 12.27 13.03 12.40
C TRP A 30 11.60 13.10 13.78
N GLY A 31 10.65 14.02 13.95
CA GLY A 31 10.03 14.35 15.24
C GLY A 31 9.74 15.86 15.37
N PRO A 32 9.42 16.36 16.58
CA PRO A 32 9.59 15.71 17.88
C PRO A 32 8.46 14.76 18.32
N SER A 33 7.33 14.72 17.60
CA SER A 33 6.19 13.84 17.92
C SER A 33 6.16 12.56 17.05
N LEU A 34 5.34 11.56 17.43
CA LEU A 34 5.17 10.37 16.59
C LEU A 34 4.35 10.70 15.33
N GLU A 35 3.47 11.70 15.41
CA GLU A 35 2.70 12.22 14.29
C GLU A 35 3.63 12.85 13.24
N ASP A 36 4.65 13.61 13.66
CA ASP A 36 5.67 14.16 12.75
C ASP A 36 6.45 13.03 12.05
N VAL A 37 6.78 11.96 12.77
CA VAL A 37 7.44 10.77 12.21
C VAL A 37 6.51 10.08 11.20
N ILE A 38 5.22 9.92 11.52
CA ILE A 38 4.21 9.36 10.62
C ILE A 38 4.09 10.19 9.34
N ILE A 39 4.04 11.51 9.43
CA ILE A 39 4.02 12.39 8.25
C ILE A 39 5.28 12.18 7.40
N CYS A 40 6.46 12.09 8.02
CA CYS A 40 7.71 11.86 7.30
C CYS A 40 7.74 10.49 6.58
N LEU A 41 7.22 9.44 7.23
CA LEU A 41 7.09 8.09 6.66
C LEU A 41 6.08 8.08 5.51
N PHE A 42 4.92 8.70 5.73
CA PHE A 42 3.85 8.85 4.74
C PHE A 42 4.36 9.58 3.50
N GLU A 43 5.04 10.71 3.64
CA GLU A 43 5.50 11.48 2.48
C GLU A 43 6.46 10.69 1.58
N ARG A 44 7.21 9.77 2.18
CA ARG A 44 8.20 8.91 1.51
C ARG A 44 7.64 7.55 1.07
N GLY A 45 6.37 7.27 1.34
CA GLY A 45 5.74 5.97 1.03
C GLY A 45 6.42 4.81 1.75
N ILE A 46 6.92 5.05 2.97
CA ILE A 46 7.51 4.02 3.83
C ILE A 46 6.39 3.33 4.60
N LYS A 47 6.44 2.00 4.65
CA LYS A 47 5.44 1.19 5.37
C LYS A 47 5.64 1.32 6.89
N PHE A 48 4.54 1.49 7.61
CA PHE A 48 4.49 1.49 9.08
C PHE A 48 3.18 0.88 9.59
N LYS A 49 3.05 0.72 10.90
CA LYS A 49 1.82 0.29 11.57
C LYS A 49 1.55 1.18 12.76
N VAL A 50 0.28 1.46 13.01
CA VAL A 50 -0.18 2.13 14.23
C VAL A 50 -1.04 1.14 14.98
N LEU A 51 -0.61 0.72 16.17
CA LEU A 51 -1.22 -0.38 16.92
C LEU A 51 -1.88 0.13 18.20
N LEU A 52 -3.11 -0.31 18.46
CA LEU A 52 -3.81 -0.13 19.73
C LEU A 52 -3.53 -1.34 20.64
N HIS A 53 -3.10 -1.09 21.88
CA HIS A 53 -3.06 -2.15 22.89
C HIS A 53 -4.48 -2.46 23.38
N VAL A 54 -4.85 -3.74 23.37
CA VAL A 54 -6.19 -4.18 23.77
C VAL A 54 -6.14 -5.40 24.68
N TRP A 55 -7.18 -5.54 25.49
CA TRP A 55 -7.40 -6.65 26.42
C TRP A 55 -8.32 -7.73 25.85
N HIS A 56 -8.93 -7.47 24.70
CA HIS A 56 -9.95 -8.33 24.07
C HIS A 56 -9.58 -8.61 22.62
N SER A 57 -10.07 -9.73 22.09
CA SER A 57 -9.89 -10.08 20.69
C SER A 57 -10.78 -9.23 19.77
N PRO A 58 -10.37 -9.00 18.50
CA PRO A 58 -11.19 -8.33 17.51
C PRO A 58 -12.55 -9.02 17.35
N VAL A 59 -13.56 -8.22 17.01
CA VAL A 59 -14.90 -8.72 16.69
C VAL A 59 -14.92 -9.23 15.24
N SER A 60 -15.94 -10.02 14.89
CA SER A 60 -16.16 -10.43 13.50
C SER A 60 -16.20 -9.23 12.57
N ARG A 61 -15.43 -9.32 11.48
CA ARG A 61 -15.30 -8.24 10.49
C ARG A 61 -16.59 -8.09 9.69
N PRO A 62 -17.23 -6.91 9.70
CA PRO A 62 -18.35 -6.64 8.82
C PRO A 62 -17.92 -6.78 7.36
N ARG A 63 -18.81 -7.32 6.51
CA ARG A 63 -18.55 -7.36 5.07
C ARG A 63 -18.68 -5.95 4.52
N THR A 64 -17.62 -5.45 3.91
CA THR A 64 -17.71 -4.23 3.10
C THR A 64 -18.41 -4.58 1.79
N VAL A 65 -19.58 -3.98 1.53
CA VAL A 65 -20.38 -4.28 0.33
C VAL A 65 -19.93 -3.39 -0.81
N PHE A 66 -19.38 -3.97 -1.87
CA PHE A 66 -18.99 -3.26 -3.09
C PHE A 66 -19.79 -3.69 -4.30
N GLN A 67 -19.73 -2.84 -5.34
CA GLN A 67 -20.10 -3.27 -6.68
C GLN A 67 -19.17 -4.38 -7.15
N SER A 68 -19.76 -5.43 -7.72
CA SER A 68 -19.00 -6.56 -8.23
C SER A 68 -17.95 -6.15 -9.26
N ASN A 69 -16.75 -6.71 -9.10
CA ASN A 69 -15.65 -6.63 -10.06
C ASN A 69 -15.82 -7.61 -11.24
N TRP A 70 -16.91 -8.38 -11.27
CA TRP A 70 -17.19 -9.32 -12.36
C TRP A 70 -17.65 -8.61 -13.64
N ARG A 71 -17.24 -9.15 -14.79
CA ARG A 71 -17.63 -8.70 -16.13
C ARG A 71 -17.91 -9.90 -17.04
N PRO A 72 -18.87 -9.78 -17.98
CA PRO A 72 -19.21 -10.89 -18.89
C PRO A 72 -18.08 -11.21 -19.88
N PRO A 73 -18.13 -12.38 -20.52
CA PRO A 73 -17.20 -12.73 -21.59
C PRO A 73 -17.21 -11.72 -22.74
N GLY A 74 -16.03 -11.43 -23.27
CA GLY A 74 -15.85 -10.44 -24.35
C GLY A 74 -15.97 -8.98 -23.90
N TRP A 75 -16.10 -8.72 -22.59
CA TRP A 75 -16.09 -7.35 -22.08
C TRP A 75 -14.71 -6.71 -22.25
N GLU A 76 -14.72 -5.48 -22.77
CA GLU A 76 -13.54 -4.62 -22.85
C GLU A 76 -13.81 -3.32 -22.08
N PRO A 77 -12.82 -2.79 -21.35
CA PRO A 77 -12.95 -1.52 -20.66
C PRO A 77 -13.14 -0.40 -21.68
N ASP A 78 -14.20 0.39 -21.52
CA ASP A 78 -14.39 1.59 -22.33
C ASP A 78 -13.53 2.76 -21.81
N LYS A 79 -13.61 3.91 -22.50
CA LYS A 79 -12.87 5.12 -22.12
C LYS A 79 -13.27 5.71 -20.75
N TYR A 80 -14.41 5.33 -20.20
CA TYR A 80 -14.91 5.79 -18.90
C TYR A 80 -14.60 4.80 -17.78
N GLU A 81 -14.19 3.57 -18.09
CA GLU A 81 -14.01 2.52 -17.10
C GLU A 81 -12.91 2.85 -16.07
N TYR A 82 -11.87 3.58 -16.48
CA TYR A 82 -10.88 4.06 -15.52
C TYR A 82 -11.46 5.10 -14.55
N MET A 83 -12.36 5.97 -15.02
CA MET A 83 -13.08 6.93 -14.17
C MET A 83 -14.02 6.21 -13.19
N ASN A 84 -14.71 5.16 -13.65
CA ASN A 84 -15.53 4.29 -12.78
C ASN A 84 -14.69 3.60 -11.70
N TYR A 85 -13.49 3.14 -12.05
CA TYR A 85 -12.53 2.63 -11.08
C TYR A 85 -12.16 3.68 -10.03
N GLU A 86 -11.80 4.90 -10.45
CA GLU A 86 -11.42 5.96 -9.52
C GLU A 86 -12.56 6.37 -8.59
N LEU A 87 -13.80 6.42 -9.09
CA LEU A 87 -14.99 6.67 -8.27
C LEU A 87 -15.16 5.60 -7.18
N ARG A 88 -15.03 4.31 -7.54
CA ARG A 88 -15.13 3.20 -6.58
C ARG A 88 -14.00 3.22 -5.56
N ARG A 89 -12.76 3.47 -6.00
CA ARG A 89 -11.59 3.66 -5.12
C ARG A 89 -11.84 4.79 -4.15
N ASN A 90 -12.28 5.95 -4.61
CA ASN A 90 -12.49 7.13 -3.77
C ASN A 90 -13.67 6.95 -2.81
N GLN A 91 -14.71 6.19 -3.17
CA GLN A 91 -15.77 5.77 -2.24
C GLN A 91 -15.22 4.87 -1.14
N LEU A 92 -14.37 3.90 -1.49
CA LEU A 92 -13.72 3.02 -0.53
C LEU A 92 -12.84 3.80 0.46
N LEU A 93 -12.09 4.80 -0.02
CA LEU A 93 -11.23 5.65 0.82
C LEU A 93 -11.98 6.49 1.85
N ARG A 94 -13.32 6.60 1.75
CA ARG A 94 -14.15 7.27 2.77
C ARG A 94 -14.41 6.41 4.01
N LEU A 95 -14.12 5.11 3.95
CA LEU A 95 -14.31 4.23 5.09
C LEU A 95 -13.18 4.45 6.11
N PRO A 96 -13.48 4.60 7.41
CA PRO A 96 -12.48 5.01 8.40
C PRO A 96 -11.27 4.07 8.52
N HIS A 97 -11.48 2.75 8.49
CA HIS A 97 -10.39 1.75 8.57
C HIS A 97 -9.48 1.75 7.33
N VAL A 98 -10.00 2.14 6.16
CA VAL A 98 -9.25 2.14 4.90
C VAL A 98 -8.17 3.20 4.89
N ARG A 99 -8.22 4.20 5.78
CA ARG A 99 -7.13 5.17 5.99
C ARG A 99 -5.77 4.52 6.24
N VAL A 100 -5.75 3.25 6.67
CA VAL A 100 -4.52 2.44 6.74
C VAL A 100 -3.73 2.37 5.43
N VAL A 101 -4.33 2.67 4.27
CA VAL A 101 -3.59 2.81 2.99
C VAL A 101 -2.42 3.81 3.09
N ALA A 102 -2.52 4.81 3.97
CA ALA A 102 -1.43 5.74 4.29
C ALA A 102 -0.17 5.04 4.83
N ALA A 103 -0.39 3.95 5.56
CA ALA A 103 0.64 3.18 6.25
C ALA A 103 1.16 1.98 5.45
N GLN A 104 0.55 1.65 4.30
CA GLN A 104 0.91 0.47 3.50
C GLN A 104 2.22 0.63 2.73
N GLY A 105 2.64 1.87 2.43
CA GLY A 105 3.72 2.13 1.49
C GLY A 105 3.44 1.58 0.09
N GLY A 106 4.46 1.60 -0.78
CA GLY A 106 4.42 0.97 -2.11
C GLY A 106 3.25 1.44 -2.99
N ILE A 107 2.72 0.52 -3.81
CA ILE A 107 1.70 0.86 -4.81
C ILE A 107 0.37 1.30 -4.19
N ILE A 108 -0.06 0.68 -3.09
CA ILE A 108 -1.33 1.03 -2.42
C ILE A 108 -1.28 2.45 -1.88
N TRP A 109 -0.20 2.80 -1.17
CA TRP A 109 0.03 4.16 -0.73
C TRP A 109 -0.02 5.13 -1.90
N ARG A 110 0.70 4.84 -3.01
CA ARG A 110 0.77 5.78 -4.12
C ARG A 110 -0.57 6.03 -4.79
N LEU A 111 -1.37 4.98 -4.95
CA LEU A 111 -2.71 5.04 -5.54
C LEU A 111 -3.66 5.92 -4.73
N CYS A 112 -3.45 5.99 -3.42
CA CYS A 112 -4.34 6.69 -2.50
C CYS A 112 -3.77 8.04 -2.04
N LYS A 113 -2.45 8.27 -2.18
CA LYS A 113 -1.71 9.39 -1.56
C LYS A 113 -2.43 10.73 -1.69
N GLN A 114 -2.86 11.07 -2.90
CA GLN A 114 -3.49 12.37 -3.18
C GLN A 114 -4.81 12.55 -2.43
N GLU A 115 -5.61 11.49 -2.32
CA GLU A 115 -6.93 11.51 -1.69
C GLU A 115 -6.84 11.52 -0.16
N ILE A 116 -5.80 10.92 0.41
CA ILE A 116 -5.61 10.81 1.87
C ILE A 116 -4.59 11.80 2.45
N ALA A 117 -3.98 12.66 1.63
CA ALA A 117 -2.95 13.60 2.07
C ALA A 117 -3.44 14.57 3.16
N SER A 118 -4.74 14.91 3.15
CA SER A 118 -5.36 15.75 4.17
C SER A 118 -5.83 15.00 5.43
N ASP A 119 -5.75 13.66 5.44
CA ASP A 119 -6.30 12.82 6.51
C ASP A 119 -5.38 11.65 6.88
N ILE A 120 -4.09 11.93 7.03
CA ILE A 120 -3.07 10.96 7.46
C ILE A 120 -3.44 10.43 8.86
N PRO A 121 -3.45 9.10 9.07
CA PRO A 121 -3.85 8.52 10.36
C PRO A 121 -2.88 8.91 11.47
N SER A 122 -3.39 9.63 12.48
CA SER A 122 -2.70 9.95 13.74
C SER A 122 -3.07 8.96 14.86
N GLY A 123 -3.29 7.69 14.50
CA GLY A 123 -3.90 6.68 15.34
C GLY A 123 -4.62 5.62 14.50
N PRO A 124 -4.98 4.47 15.09
CA PRO A 124 -5.91 3.54 14.47
C PRO A 124 -7.28 4.19 14.29
N SER A 125 -8.09 3.65 13.36
CA SER A 125 -9.44 4.14 13.14
C SER A 125 -10.34 3.91 14.36
N ARG A 126 -11.48 4.62 14.40
CA ARG A 126 -12.48 4.45 15.45
C ARG A 126 -13.16 3.08 15.42
N ASP A 127 -13.13 2.42 14.27
CA ASP A 127 -13.73 1.11 14.01
C ASP A 127 -12.69 -0.02 13.91
N VAL A 128 -11.44 0.23 14.34
CA VAL A 128 -10.34 -0.75 14.32
C VAL A 128 -10.74 -2.09 14.94
N GLN A 129 -11.57 -2.09 15.99
CA GLN A 129 -12.10 -3.31 16.62
C GLN A 129 -12.90 -4.24 15.68
N PHE A 130 -13.42 -3.71 14.58
CA PHE A 130 -14.18 -4.43 13.55
C PHE A 130 -13.35 -4.72 12.29
N PHE A 131 -12.31 -3.93 12.01
CA PHE A 131 -11.55 -4.02 10.75
C PHE A 131 -10.05 -4.31 10.95
N ALA A 132 -9.68 -4.79 12.14
CA ALA A 132 -8.32 -5.13 12.48
C ALA A 132 -7.96 -6.59 12.25
N ASP A 133 -6.66 -6.79 12.05
CA ASP A 133 -6.00 -8.05 12.35
C ASP A 133 -5.36 -7.96 13.75
N ALA A 134 -5.15 -9.11 14.39
CA ALA A 134 -4.55 -9.18 15.71
C ALA A 134 -3.09 -9.61 15.62
N SER A 135 -2.18 -8.75 16.07
CA SER A 135 -0.82 -9.20 16.40
C SER A 135 -0.79 -9.61 17.86
N ARG A 136 -0.40 -10.87 18.12
CA ARG A 136 -0.08 -11.34 19.46
C ARG A 136 1.42 -11.26 19.67
N HIS A 137 1.83 -10.51 20.69
CA HIS A 137 3.21 -10.53 21.17
C HIS A 137 3.19 -10.83 22.66
N THR A 138 3.65 -12.02 23.06
CA THR A 138 3.62 -12.51 24.45
C THR A 138 2.19 -12.50 25.03
N SER A 139 1.99 -11.92 26.22
CA SER A 139 0.68 -11.73 26.89
C SER A 139 -0.09 -10.49 26.43
N HIS A 140 0.47 -9.71 25.50
CA HIS A 140 -0.14 -8.47 25.01
C HIS A 140 -0.76 -8.68 23.62
N GLN A 141 -2.00 -8.20 23.47
CA GLN A 141 -2.69 -8.19 22.19
C GLN A 141 -2.68 -6.77 21.63
N TYR A 142 -2.33 -6.67 20.36
CA TYR A 142 -2.34 -5.43 19.62
C TYR A 142 -3.24 -5.57 18.40
N ILE A 143 -4.06 -4.56 18.15
CA ILE A 143 -4.90 -4.48 16.95
C ILE A 143 -4.52 -3.28 16.12
N PHE A 144 -4.66 -3.39 14.81
CA PHE A 144 -4.38 -2.33 13.85
C PHE A 144 -5.24 -2.54 12.62
N ASP A 145 -5.62 -1.44 11.97
CA ASP A 145 -6.44 -1.50 10.76
C ASP A 145 -5.77 -2.35 9.69
N THR A 146 -6.59 -3.06 8.92
CA THR A 146 -6.11 -3.85 7.78
C THR A 146 -7.06 -3.71 6.60
N LEU A 147 -6.54 -3.99 5.42
CA LEU A 147 -7.36 -4.08 4.21
C LEU A 147 -7.72 -5.55 3.97
N THR A 148 -8.96 -5.82 3.56
CA THR A 148 -9.30 -7.13 2.99
C THR A 148 -8.70 -7.30 1.60
N GLU A 149 -8.69 -8.55 1.11
CA GLU A 149 -8.32 -8.82 -0.29
C GLU A 149 -9.24 -8.09 -1.27
N GLU A 150 -10.56 -8.09 -1.04
CA GLU A 150 -11.55 -7.38 -1.87
C GLU A 150 -11.31 -5.85 -1.89
N GLU A 151 -10.89 -5.27 -0.77
CA GLU A 151 -10.50 -3.85 -0.68
C GLU A 151 -9.22 -3.58 -1.47
N ILE A 152 -8.20 -4.44 -1.33
CA ILE A 152 -6.95 -4.35 -2.12
C ILE A 152 -7.24 -4.45 -3.62
N GLU A 153 -8.09 -5.38 -4.03
CA GLU A 153 -8.54 -5.57 -5.42
C GLU A 153 -9.22 -4.32 -5.96
N THR A 154 -10.13 -3.73 -5.17
CA THR A 154 -10.82 -2.49 -5.52
C THR A 154 -9.83 -1.33 -5.68
N LEU A 155 -8.88 -1.18 -4.75
CA LEU A 155 -7.83 -0.15 -4.82
C LEU A 155 -6.94 -0.30 -6.06
N CYS A 156 -6.63 -1.55 -6.45
CA CYS A 156 -5.82 -1.85 -7.64
C CYS A 156 -6.61 -1.84 -8.95
N GLY A 157 -7.94 -1.67 -8.90
CA GLY A 157 -8.82 -1.66 -10.06
C GLY A 157 -8.87 -3.01 -10.75
N LEU A 158 -9.09 -4.08 -9.99
CA LEU A 158 -9.13 -5.47 -10.46
C LEU A 158 -10.54 -5.86 -10.95
N TYR A 159 -10.57 -6.69 -11.99
CA TYR A 159 -11.77 -7.20 -12.65
C TYR A 159 -11.65 -8.69 -12.89
N TYR A 160 -12.78 -9.39 -12.76
CA TYR A 160 -12.95 -10.80 -13.07
C TYR A 160 -13.77 -10.92 -14.36
N VAL A 161 -13.12 -11.16 -15.49
CA VAL A 161 -13.80 -11.25 -16.79
C VAL A 161 -14.04 -12.71 -17.14
N GLY A 162 -15.30 -13.10 -17.37
CA GLY A 162 -15.62 -14.47 -17.80
C GLY A 162 -14.90 -14.83 -19.10
N THR A 163 -14.44 -16.07 -19.26
CA THR A 163 -13.81 -16.52 -20.53
C THR A 163 -14.83 -17.09 -21.51
N GLY A 164 -16.08 -17.29 -21.09
CA GLY A 164 -17.11 -18.00 -21.85
C GLY A 164 -17.00 -19.53 -21.75
N ILE A 165 -16.04 -20.04 -20.96
CA ILE A 165 -15.82 -21.47 -20.73
C ILE A 165 -16.14 -21.79 -19.27
N GLY A 166 -17.38 -22.22 -19.00
CA GLY A 166 -17.85 -22.52 -17.64
C GLY A 166 -17.67 -21.35 -16.67
N ASP A 167 -17.22 -21.64 -15.45
CA ASP A 167 -16.96 -20.65 -14.39
C ASP A 167 -15.56 -20.01 -14.46
N GLN A 168 -14.81 -20.25 -15.54
CA GLN A 168 -13.46 -19.71 -15.68
C GLN A 168 -13.48 -18.19 -15.88
N THR A 169 -12.63 -17.50 -15.12
CA THR A 169 -12.42 -16.05 -15.25
C THR A 169 -10.97 -15.71 -15.53
N THR A 170 -10.76 -14.60 -16.24
CA THR A 170 -9.47 -13.94 -16.41
C THR A 170 -9.42 -12.73 -15.48
N ILE A 171 -8.35 -12.68 -14.69
CA ILE A 171 -8.10 -11.56 -13.78
C ILE A 171 -7.32 -10.47 -14.52
N LEU A 172 -7.89 -9.26 -14.49
CA LEU A 172 -7.35 -8.06 -15.13
C LEU A 172 -7.29 -6.91 -14.13
N SER A 173 -6.27 -6.05 -14.19
CA SER A 173 -6.21 -4.88 -13.31
C SER A 173 -5.61 -3.63 -13.94
N TRP A 174 -6.02 -2.47 -13.42
CA TRP A 174 -5.43 -1.18 -13.77
C TRP A 174 -4.05 -0.98 -13.16
N TRP A 175 -3.82 -1.50 -11.96
CA TRP A 175 -2.55 -1.37 -11.23
C TRP A 175 -2.07 -2.74 -10.73
N PRO A 176 -0.75 -2.94 -10.52
CA PRO A 176 -0.25 -4.21 -10.01
C PRO A 176 -0.71 -4.38 -8.56
N THR A 177 -1.05 -5.60 -8.17
CA THR A 177 -1.37 -5.91 -6.77
C THR A 177 -0.13 -5.76 -5.88
N PRO A 178 -0.29 -5.58 -4.55
CA PRO A 178 0.83 -5.54 -3.62
C PRO A 178 1.74 -6.76 -3.72
N ALA A 179 1.16 -7.95 -3.94
CA ALA A 179 1.91 -9.19 -4.10
C ALA A 179 2.80 -9.20 -5.37
N LEU A 180 2.34 -8.55 -6.46
CA LEU A 180 3.16 -8.38 -7.66
C LEU A 180 4.22 -7.30 -7.46
N TRP A 181 3.83 -6.19 -6.82
CA TRP A 181 4.72 -5.07 -6.51
C TRP A 181 5.92 -5.51 -5.66
N SER A 182 5.68 -6.29 -4.60
CA SER A 182 6.73 -6.70 -3.65
C SER A 182 7.81 -7.59 -4.25
N THR A 183 7.53 -8.23 -5.38
CA THR A 183 8.51 -9.06 -6.10
C THR A 183 9.30 -8.27 -7.15
N SER A 184 8.95 -7.00 -7.37
CA SER A 184 9.56 -6.12 -8.36
C SER A 184 10.85 -5.49 -7.85
N GLY A 185 11.64 -4.91 -8.76
CA GLY A 185 12.81 -4.09 -8.37
C GLY A 185 12.44 -2.67 -7.92
N LEU A 186 11.15 -2.32 -7.89
CA LEU A 186 10.65 -1.01 -7.46
C LEU A 186 10.28 -0.99 -5.97
N ASP A 187 10.05 -2.16 -5.36
CA ASP A 187 9.80 -2.26 -3.92
C ASP A 187 11.13 -2.35 -3.16
N VAL A 188 11.63 -1.18 -2.75
CA VAL A 188 12.88 -1.05 -1.97
C VAL A 188 12.64 -0.51 -0.56
N GLY A 189 11.39 -0.53 -0.09
CA GLY A 189 11.00 -0.07 1.25
C GLY A 189 10.62 1.42 1.36
N TYR A 190 10.76 2.19 0.29
CA TYR A 190 10.26 3.56 0.16
C TYR A 190 9.91 3.85 -1.31
N TRP A 191 9.19 4.95 -1.56
CA TRP A 191 8.80 5.35 -2.90
C TRP A 191 9.94 6.07 -3.63
N THR A 192 10.54 5.39 -4.60
CA THR A 192 11.68 5.90 -5.38
C THR A 192 11.25 6.75 -6.57
N HIS A 193 12.18 7.51 -7.12
CA HIS A 193 12.00 8.20 -8.40
C HIS A 193 11.61 7.23 -9.53
N SER A 194 12.23 6.04 -9.59
CA SER A 194 11.89 5.02 -10.59
C SER A 194 10.46 4.50 -10.43
N ALA A 195 10.00 4.31 -9.19
CA ALA A 195 8.61 3.93 -8.89
C ALA A 195 7.64 5.04 -9.35
N GLU A 196 7.94 6.31 -9.05
CA GLU A 196 7.13 7.44 -9.50
C GLU A 196 7.09 7.54 -11.02
N LYS A 197 8.23 7.41 -11.69
CA LYS A 197 8.32 7.45 -13.15
C LYS A 197 7.45 6.36 -13.79
N MET A 198 7.51 5.13 -13.27
CA MET A 198 6.68 4.02 -13.75
C MET A 198 5.19 4.33 -13.57
N PHE A 199 4.82 4.77 -12.36
CA PHE A 199 3.44 5.13 -12.03
C PHE A 199 2.89 6.23 -12.96
N GLN A 200 3.63 7.34 -13.10
CA GLN A 200 3.21 8.48 -13.92
C GLN A 200 3.15 8.15 -15.40
N SER A 201 4.12 7.39 -15.91
CA SER A 201 4.11 6.94 -17.31
C SER A 201 2.87 6.10 -17.60
N ARG A 202 2.53 5.19 -16.69
CA ARG A 202 1.31 4.39 -16.83
C ARG A 202 0.05 5.22 -16.68
N LEU A 203 -0.04 6.11 -15.69
CA LEU A 203 -1.21 6.97 -15.49
C LEU A 203 -1.46 7.83 -16.74
N THR A 204 -0.41 8.40 -17.31
CA THR A 204 -0.47 9.19 -18.56
C THR A 204 -1.02 8.34 -19.70
N ALA A 205 -0.45 7.14 -19.93
CA ALA A 205 -0.92 6.24 -20.98
C ALA A 205 -2.38 5.80 -20.78
N ILE A 206 -2.85 5.66 -19.53
CA ILE A 206 -4.26 5.38 -19.25
C ILE A 206 -5.13 6.57 -19.64
N ARG A 207 -4.75 7.79 -19.25
CA ARG A 207 -5.52 9.02 -19.56
C ARG A 207 -5.57 9.33 -21.06
N GLU A 208 -4.52 8.98 -21.79
CA GLU A 208 -4.44 9.12 -23.25
C GLU A 208 -5.11 7.97 -24.02
N GLY A 209 -5.69 6.98 -23.33
CA GLY A 209 -6.31 5.80 -23.95
C GLY A 209 -5.32 4.83 -24.59
N GLN A 210 -4.02 4.94 -24.28
CA GLN A 210 -2.94 4.12 -24.82
C GLN A 210 -2.63 2.88 -23.95
N ALA A 211 -3.20 2.79 -22.75
CA ALA A 211 -3.00 1.66 -21.85
C ALA A 211 -4.31 0.94 -21.54
N ASN A 212 -4.26 -0.38 -21.61
CA ASN A 212 -5.35 -1.27 -21.22
C ASN A 212 -5.07 -1.95 -19.86
N LEU A 213 -6.12 -2.60 -19.34
CA LEU A 213 -6.02 -3.54 -18.22
C LEU A 213 -4.97 -4.63 -18.52
N ARG A 214 -4.32 -5.12 -17.46
CA ARG A 214 -3.25 -6.12 -17.57
C ARG A 214 -3.55 -7.34 -16.74
N THR A 215 -3.15 -8.50 -17.26
CA THR A 215 -3.07 -9.74 -16.49
C THR A 215 -1.85 -9.74 -15.56
N SER A 216 -1.87 -10.59 -14.55
CA SER A 216 -0.72 -10.82 -13.67
C SER A 216 0.56 -11.17 -14.44
N ARG A 217 0.46 -11.88 -15.58
CA ARG A 217 1.60 -12.20 -16.45
C ARG A 217 2.20 -10.95 -17.10
N LYS A 218 1.37 -10.06 -17.65
CA LYS A 218 1.82 -8.78 -18.24
C LYS A 218 2.48 -7.90 -17.19
N TRP A 219 1.92 -7.84 -15.99
CA TRP A 219 2.52 -7.14 -14.85
C TRP A 219 3.88 -7.68 -14.46
N LYS A 220 4.01 -9.01 -14.29
CA LYS A 220 5.32 -9.64 -14.01
C LYS A 220 6.36 -9.28 -15.07
N GLY A 221 5.98 -9.29 -16.35
CA GLY A 221 6.86 -8.90 -17.45
C GLY A 221 7.40 -7.48 -17.29
N GLU A 222 6.51 -6.50 -17.12
CA GLU A 222 6.90 -5.08 -16.94
C GLU A 222 7.72 -4.85 -15.67
N LEU A 223 7.29 -5.41 -14.54
CA LEU A 223 7.96 -5.23 -13.25
C LEU A 223 9.33 -5.93 -13.20
N SER A 224 9.54 -6.97 -14.00
CA SER A 224 10.82 -7.68 -14.08
C SER A 224 11.95 -6.83 -14.70
N PHE A 225 11.63 -5.87 -15.56
CA PHE A 225 12.60 -4.94 -16.13
C PHE A 225 13.35 -4.19 -15.01
N TYR A 226 12.61 -3.66 -14.05
CA TYR A 226 13.16 -2.96 -12.91
C TYR A 226 13.97 -3.88 -11.99
N LYS A 227 13.55 -5.14 -11.83
CA LYS A 227 14.32 -6.13 -11.06
C LYS A 227 15.72 -6.35 -11.63
N ASN A 228 15.82 -6.44 -12.95
CA ASN A 228 17.10 -6.61 -13.63
C ASN A 228 17.98 -5.35 -13.53
N GLN A 229 17.39 -4.16 -13.68
CA GLN A 229 18.09 -2.89 -13.52
C GLN A 229 18.61 -2.70 -12.09
N THR A 230 17.76 -2.91 -11.08
CA THR A 230 18.12 -2.83 -9.66
C THR A 230 19.21 -3.83 -9.30
N ARG A 231 19.14 -5.07 -9.80
CA ARG A 231 20.19 -6.09 -9.57
C ARG A 231 21.54 -5.64 -10.13
N LYS A 232 21.57 -5.10 -11.35
CA LYS A 232 22.81 -4.58 -11.97
C LYS A 232 23.40 -3.44 -11.15
N PHE A 233 22.56 -2.51 -10.70
CA PHE A 233 22.99 -1.40 -9.85
C PHE A 233 23.57 -1.88 -8.52
N ILE A 234 22.86 -2.76 -7.81
CA ILE A 234 23.35 -3.31 -6.52
C ILE A 234 24.68 -4.05 -6.71
N ALA A 235 24.84 -4.82 -7.78
CA ALA A 235 26.09 -5.50 -8.08
C ALA A 235 27.24 -4.51 -8.29
N ALA A 236 27.02 -3.44 -9.06
CA ALA A 236 28.01 -2.39 -9.29
C ALA A 236 28.42 -1.67 -7.99
N VAL A 237 27.44 -1.31 -7.15
CA VAL A 237 27.70 -0.66 -5.84
C VAL A 237 28.50 -1.59 -4.93
N LYS A 238 28.13 -2.87 -4.85
CA LYS A 238 28.87 -3.85 -4.04
C LYS A 238 30.33 -3.98 -4.48
N MET A 239 30.60 -4.03 -5.79
CA MET A 239 31.98 -4.05 -6.29
C MET A 239 32.75 -2.79 -5.90
N GLN A 240 32.14 -1.61 -6.02
CA GLN A 240 32.78 -0.36 -5.61
C GLN A 240 33.08 -0.34 -4.10
N CYS A 241 32.15 -0.79 -3.25
CA CYS A 241 32.37 -0.86 -1.81
C CYS A 241 33.50 -1.84 -1.43
N ILE A 242 33.65 -2.97 -2.14
CA ILE A 242 34.76 -3.92 -1.93
C ILE A 242 36.10 -3.29 -2.31
N THR A 243 36.12 -2.35 -3.26
CA THR A 243 37.36 -1.69 -3.71
C THR A 243 37.80 -0.56 -2.74
N LEU A 244 36.91 -0.16 -1.84
CA LEU A 244 37.13 0.91 -0.84
C LEU A 244 37.47 0.36 0.56
N LEU A 245 37.52 -0.96 0.72
CA LEU A 245 37.93 -1.69 1.92
C LEU A 245 39.26 -2.39 1.67
#